data_AF-A0AAD9E8P9-F1
#
_entry.id   AF-A0AAD9E8P9-F1
#
_cell.length_a   1.000
_cell.length_b   1.000
_cell.length_c   1.000
_cell.angle_alpha   90.00
_cell.angle_beta   90.00
_cell.angle_gamma   90.00
#
_symmetry.space_group_name_H-M   'P 1'
#
loop_
_entity.id
_entity.type
_entity.pdbx_description
1 polymer ?
#
loop_
_entity_poly.entity_id
_entity_poly.type
_entity_poly.pdbx_seq_one_letter_code
_entity_poly.pdbx_strand_id
1 'polypeptide(L)'
;MAEKHPMISSSEIKDDLQLPVSTATIRRHLREAKLFARNPRKVPLLKKIHVEKKDNDPKHTSKWATSWFETNKIDVMKLPAQSPDLNAIENLWSDIKNVFDAKPKNCGM
;
A
#
# COMPACT_ATOMS: atom_id res chain seq x y z
N MET A 1 14.41 16.51 25.47
CA MET A 1 14.38 16.16 24.04
C MET A 1 12.92 15.95 23.68
N ALA A 2 12.32 16.76 22.79
CA ALA A 2 10.91 16.62 22.44
C ALA A 2 10.70 15.31 21.64
N GLU A 3 9.79 14.46 22.11
CA GLU A 3 9.43 13.24 21.39
C GLU A 3 8.86 13.60 20.02
N LYS A 4 9.49 13.05 18.96
CA LYS A 4 9.06 13.30 17.58
C LYS A 4 7.81 12.48 17.29
N HIS A 5 6.65 13.02 17.58
CA HIS A 5 5.36 12.46 17.20
C HIS A 5 4.96 12.98 15.80
N PRO A 6 5.17 12.21 14.71
CA PRO A 6 5.00 12.70 13.34
C PRO A 6 3.54 12.95 12.94
N MET A 7 2.59 12.68 13.84
CA MET A 7 1.14 12.75 13.64
C MET A 7 0.42 13.76 14.55
N ILE A 8 1.15 14.65 15.21
CA ILE A 8 0.55 15.69 16.05
C ILE A 8 -0.20 16.72 15.18
N SER A 9 -1.43 17.06 15.60
CA SER A 9 -2.29 18.04 14.94
C SER A 9 -1.92 19.48 15.31
N SER A 10 -2.28 20.45 14.47
CA SER A 10 -2.08 21.88 14.79
C SER A 10 -2.82 22.37 16.02
N SER A 11 -3.84 21.62 16.49
CA SER A 11 -4.56 21.93 17.74
C SER A 11 -3.77 21.45 18.94
N GLU A 12 -3.30 20.20 18.91
CA GLU A 12 -2.44 19.64 19.97
C GLU A 12 -1.16 20.46 20.12
N ILE A 13 -0.52 20.90 19.01
CA ILE A 13 0.65 21.80 19.08
C ILE A 13 0.32 23.10 19.82
N LYS A 14 -0.88 23.63 19.63
CA LYS A 14 -1.31 24.88 20.28
C LYS A 14 -1.47 24.68 21.78
N ASP A 15 -2.10 23.58 22.17
CA ASP A 15 -2.44 23.27 23.55
C ASP A 15 -1.20 22.85 24.34
N ASP A 16 -0.35 21.99 23.77
CA ASP A 16 0.89 21.50 24.40
C ASP A 16 1.91 22.61 24.65
N LEU A 17 2.06 23.52 23.69
CA LEU A 17 3.00 24.65 23.76
C LEU A 17 2.37 25.93 24.30
N GLN A 18 1.08 25.88 24.70
CA GLN A 18 0.30 27.01 25.23
C GLN A 18 0.44 28.29 24.38
N LEU A 19 0.43 28.15 23.05
CA LEU A 19 0.74 29.27 22.17
C LEU A 19 -0.46 30.22 22.05
N PRO A 20 -0.27 31.54 22.21
CA PRO A 20 -1.33 32.54 22.07
C PRO A 20 -1.62 32.88 20.59
N VAL A 21 -1.55 31.89 19.70
CA VAL A 21 -1.77 32.07 18.26
C VAL A 21 -2.85 31.13 17.75
N SER A 22 -3.42 31.49 16.61
CA SER A 22 -4.41 30.63 15.95
C SER A 22 -3.75 29.34 15.40
N THR A 23 -4.53 28.27 15.32
CA THR A 23 -4.09 27.01 14.68
C THR A 23 -3.78 27.20 13.19
N ALA A 24 -4.34 28.24 12.55
CA ALA A 24 -4.01 28.62 11.17
C ALA A 24 -2.59 29.20 11.06
N THR A 25 -2.18 30.03 12.02
CA THR A 25 -0.82 30.58 12.11
C THR A 25 0.20 29.47 12.30
N ILE A 26 -0.09 28.52 13.18
CA ILE A 26 0.74 27.32 13.39
C ILE A 26 0.88 26.54 12.09
N ARG A 27 -0.24 26.28 11.38
CA ARG A 27 -0.22 25.55 10.11
C ARG A 27 0.55 26.26 9.01
N ARG A 28 0.52 27.60 8.97
CA ARG A 28 1.32 28.40 8.02
C ARG A 28 2.81 28.20 8.26
N HIS A 29 3.27 28.35 9.50
CA HIS A 29 4.69 28.18 9.84
C HIS A 29 5.18 26.74 9.62
N LEU A 30 4.34 25.73 9.90
CA LEU A 30 4.67 24.34 9.57
C LEU A 30 4.88 24.13 8.06
N ARG A 31 4.07 24.79 7.22
CA ARG A 31 4.24 24.74 5.75
C ARG A 31 5.51 25.45 5.29
N GLU A 32 5.81 26.64 5.84
CA GLU A 32 7.06 27.38 5.57
C GLU A 32 8.29 26.53 5.95
N ALA A 33 8.22 25.82 7.06
CA ALA A 33 9.26 24.89 7.54
C ALA A 33 9.30 23.55 6.79
N LYS A 34 8.47 23.35 5.74
CA LYS A 34 8.33 22.09 4.98
C LYS A 34 7.96 20.87 5.85
N LEU A 35 7.34 21.09 6.99
CA LEU A 35 6.82 20.07 7.90
C LEU A 35 5.37 19.80 7.56
N PHE A 36 5.14 19.06 6.47
CA PHE A 36 3.81 18.59 6.11
C PHE A 36 3.39 17.48 7.08
N ALA A 37 2.39 17.75 7.93
CA ALA A 37 1.69 16.70 8.65
C ALA A 37 1.21 15.67 7.60
N ARG A 38 1.79 14.48 7.62
CA ARG A 38 1.43 13.43 6.66
C ARG A 38 0.05 12.94 7.03
N ASN A 39 -0.99 13.45 6.37
CA ASN A 39 -2.34 12.94 6.52
C ASN A 39 -2.38 11.52 5.93
N PRO A 40 -2.62 10.47 6.74
CA PRO A 40 -2.73 9.11 6.22
C PRO A 40 -3.88 9.05 5.21
N ARG A 41 -3.64 8.43 4.06
CA ARG A 41 -4.64 8.31 3.00
C ARG A 41 -5.77 7.42 3.52
N LYS A 42 -6.98 7.98 3.65
CA LYS A 42 -8.21 7.27 4.07
C LYS A 42 -8.78 6.40 2.94
N VAL A 43 -7.95 5.58 2.30
CA VAL A 43 -8.40 4.56 1.36
C VAL A 43 -7.77 3.23 1.75
N PRO A 44 -8.49 2.10 1.65
CA PRO A 44 -7.86 0.79 1.80
C PRO A 44 -6.76 0.67 0.74
N LEU A 45 -5.53 0.37 1.16
CA LEU A 45 -4.38 0.23 0.26
C LEU A 45 -4.57 -0.93 -0.74
N LEU A 46 -5.41 -1.90 -0.40
CA LEU A 46 -5.73 -3.07 -1.21
C LEU A 46 -7.21 -3.42 -1.04
N LYS A 47 -7.91 -3.71 -2.14
CA LYS A 47 -9.25 -4.33 -2.07
C LYS A 47 -9.11 -5.81 -1.68
N LYS A 48 -10.12 -6.40 -1.02
CA LYS A 48 -10.14 -7.80 -0.57
C LYS A 48 -9.68 -8.81 -1.64
N ILE A 49 -10.15 -8.61 -2.87
CA ILE A 49 -9.79 -9.42 -4.04
C ILE A 49 -8.28 -9.44 -4.30
N HIS A 50 -7.56 -8.33 -4.07
CA HIS A 50 -6.09 -8.28 -4.24
C HIS A 50 -5.34 -9.04 -3.15
N VAL A 51 -5.97 -9.25 -2.01
CA VAL A 51 -5.37 -9.96 -0.88
C VAL A 51 -5.65 -11.46 -0.96
N GLU A 52 -6.84 -11.82 -1.44
CA GLU A 52 -7.24 -13.20 -1.73
C GLU A 52 -6.47 -13.83 -2.90
N LYS A 53 -6.00 -13.04 -3.87
CA LYS A 53 -5.29 -13.51 -5.08
C LYS A 53 -3.78 -13.69 -4.92
N LYS A 54 -3.25 -13.71 -3.69
CA LYS A 54 -1.81 -13.92 -3.48
C LYS A 54 -1.42 -15.37 -3.74
N ASP A 55 -0.38 -15.53 -4.54
CA ASP A 55 0.27 -16.79 -4.89
C ASP A 55 0.76 -17.46 -3.59
N ASN A 56 0.39 -18.72 -3.38
CA ASN A 56 0.78 -19.51 -2.20
C ASN A 56 2.24 -20.01 -2.30
N ASP A 57 3.12 -19.18 -2.87
CA ASP A 57 4.55 -19.46 -2.99
C ASP A 57 5.16 -19.52 -1.59
N PRO A 58 5.96 -20.55 -1.26
CA PRO A 58 6.59 -20.71 0.05
C PRO A 58 7.32 -19.46 0.57
N LYS A 59 7.83 -18.60 -0.33
CA LYS A 59 8.47 -17.33 0.05
C LYS A 59 7.50 -16.30 0.65
N HIS A 60 6.20 -16.43 0.38
CA HIS A 60 5.12 -15.59 0.91
C HIS A 60 4.44 -16.20 2.15
N THR A 61 4.81 -17.41 2.56
CA THR A 61 4.31 -18.09 3.77
C THR A 61 5.25 -17.98 4.98
N SER A 62 6.06 -16.92 5.06
CA SER A 62 6.91 -16.70 6.24
C SER A 62 6.05 -16.49 7.50
N LYS A 63 6.55 -16.94 8.66
CA LYS A 63 5.86 -16.77 9.96
C LYS A 63 5.46 -15.31 10.23
N TRP A 64 6.32 -14.37 9.81
CA TRP A 64 6.07 -12.94 9.95
C TRP A 64 4.92 -12.48 9.05
N ALA A 65 4.88 -12.93 7.80
CA ALA A 65 3.77 -12.61 6.89
C ALA A 65 2.44 -13.17 7.42
N THR A 66 2.42 -14.43 7.87
CA THR A 66 1.22 -15.06 8.44
C THR A 66 0.71 -14.32 9.68
N SER A 67 1.62 -13.98 10.62
CA SER A 67 1.27 -13.22 11.82
C SER A 67 0.72 -11.82 11.50
N TRP A 68 1.25 -11.16 10.47
CA TRP A 68 0.73 -9.88 10.01
C TRP A 68 -0.68 -10.02 9.42
N PHE A 69 -0.95 -11.03 8.60
CA PHE A 69 -2.29 -11.27 8.05
C PHE A 69 -3.33 -11.57 9.14
N GLU A 70 -2.97 -12.40 10.12
CA GLU A 70 -3.81 -12.69 11.29
C GLU A 70 -4.13 -11.42 12.09
N THR A 71 -3.10 -10.60 12.36
CA THR A 71 -3.25 -9.33 13.08
C THR A 71 -4.19 -8.36 12.36
N ASN A 72 -4.14 -8.35 11.02
CA ASN A 72 -4.95 -7.47 10.19
C ASN A 72 -6.33 -8.05 9.83
N LYS A 73 -6.69 -9.24 10.36
CA LYS A 73 -7.94 -9.96 10.06
C LYS A 73 -8.17 -10.16 8.57
N ILE A 74 -7.08 -10.42 7.87
CA ILE A 74 -7.09 -10.69 6.44
C ILE A 74 -7.25 -12.19 6.26
N ASP A 75 -8.38 -12.60 5.70
CA ASP A 75 -8.60 -13.98 5.30
C ASP A 75 -7.84 -14.26 4.00
N VAL A 76 -6.76 -15.03 4.11
CA VAL A 76 -5.93 -15.43 2.97
C VAL A 76 -6.50 -16.72 2.41
N MET A 77 -7.06 -16.65 1.20
CA MET A 77 -7.56 -17.82 0.49
C MET A 77 -6.42 -18.81 0.24
N LYS A 78 -6.57 -20.05 0.73
CA LYS A 78 -5.63 -21.13 0.44
C LYS A 78 -5.83 -21.61 -0.99
N LEU A 79 -5.09 -21.03 -1.92
CA LEU A 79 -4.94 -21.61 -3.27
C LEU A 79 -4.12 -22.90 -3.16
N PRO A 80 -4.48 -23.97 -3.89
CA PRO A 80 -3.60 -25.12 -4.05
C PRO A 80 -2.25 -24.65 -4.61
N ALA A 81 -1.17 -25.07 -3.96
CA ALA A 81 0.17 -24.81 -4.47
C ALA A 81 0.28 -25.40 -5.89
N GLN A 82 0.96 -24.70 -6.81
CA GLN A 82 1.17 -25.13 -8.19
C GLN A 82 -0.08 -25.16 -9.09
N SER A 83 -1.08 -24.32 -8.85
CA SER A 83 -2.19 -24.08 -9.80
C SER A 83 -2.03 -22.73 -10.52
N PRO A 84 -1.14 -22.63 -11.53
CA PRO A 84 -0.94 -21.38 -12.28
C PRO A 84 -2.22 -20.91 -12.97
N ASP A 85 -3.08 -21.83 -13.40
CA ASP A 85 -4.36 -21.53 -14.08
C ASP A 85 -5.32 -20.67 -13.23
N LEU A 86 -5.20 -20.74 -11.90
CA LEU A 86 -6.02 -19.99 -10.95
C LEU A 86 -5.39 -18.64 -10.55
N ASN A 87 -4.15 -18.38 -10.95
CA ASN A 87 -3.49 -17.12 -10.66
C ASN A 87 -3.71 -16.11 -11.81
N ALA A 88 -4.44 -15.04 -11.54
CA ALA A 88 -4.69 -14.01 -12.53
C ALA A 88 -3.42 -13.28 -12.99
N ILE A 89 -2.36 -13.29 -12.17
CA ILE A 89 -1.06 -12.71 -12.54
C ILE A 89 -0.37 -13.57 -13.59
N GLU A 90 -0.32 -14.90 -13.41
CA GLU A 90 0.26 -15.85 -14.37
C GLU A 90 -0.50 -15.86 -15.71
N ASN A 91 -1.83 -15.80 -15.65
CA ASN A 91 -2.66 -15.69 -16.86
C ASN A 91 -2.34 -14.40 -17.64
N LEU A 92 -2.18 -13.27 -16.94
CA LEU A 92 -1.79 -12.00 -17.57
C LEU A 92 -0.39 -12.07 -18.21
N TRP A 93 0.57 -12.71 -17.53
CA TRP A 93 1.90 -12.93 -18.11
C TRP A 93 1.88 -13.80 -19.36
N SER A 94 1.04 -14.84 -19.37
CA SER A 94 0.83 -15.69 -20.55
C SER A 94 0.26 -14.89 -21.71
N ASP A 95 -0.74 -14.04 -21.47
CA ASP A 95 -1.31 -13.16 -22.50
C ASP A 95 -0.27 -12.19 -23.07
N ILE A 96 0.53 -11.56 -22.21
CA ILE A 96 1.60 -10.65 -22.62
C ILE A 96 2.65 -11.39 -23.46
N LYS A 97 3.04 -12.60 -23.04
CA LYS A 97 4.00 -13.42 -23.77
C LYS A 97 3.46 -13.82 -25.15
N ASN A 98 2.20 -14.21 -25.24
CA ASN A 98 1.55 -14.54 -26.51
C ASN A 98 1.53 -13.34 -27.48
N VAL A 99 1.32 -12.12 -26.96
CA VAL A 99 1.40 -10.89 -27.78
C VAL A 99 2.82 -10.63 -28.26
N PHE A 100 3.83 -10.88 -27.43
CA PHE A 100 5.24 -10.67 -27.79
C PHE A 100 5.75 -11.73 -28.78
N ASP A 101 5.37 -12.99 -28.59
CA ASP A 101 5.76 -14.12 -29.43
C ASP A 101 4.99 -14.15 -30.76
N ALA A 102 3.84 -13.47 -30.84
CA ALA A 102 3.17 -13.20 -32.10
C ALA A 102 4.05 -12.29 -32.97
N LYS A 103 4.72 -12.87 -33.98
CA LYS A 103 5.49 -12.12 -34.98
C LYS A 103 4.70 -10.91 -35.49
N PRO A 104 5.34 -9.75 -35.73
CA PRO A 104 4.67 -8.61 -36.31
C PRO A 104 4.07 -9.03 -37.65
N LYS A 105 2.75 -8.93 -37.78
CA LYS A 105 2.06 -9.00 -39.08
C LYS A 105 2.37 -7.70 -39.84
N ASN A 106 3.62 -7.51 -40.22
CA ASN A 106 3.96 -6.50 -41.20
C ASN A 106 3.59 -7.08 -42.55
N CYS A 107 2.44 -6.62 -43.06
CA CYS A 107 2.01 -6.75 -44.43
C CYS A 107 3.21 -6.51 -45.37
N GLY A 108 3.51 -7.52 -46.18
CA GLY A 108 4.35 -7.32 -47.37
C GLY A 108 3.67 -6.31 -48.29
N MET A 109 4.49 -5.41 -48.83
CA MET A 109 4.18 -4.62 -50.03
C MET A 109 3.86 -5.53 -51.21
#